data_AF-A0AAU6WUD2-F1
#
_entry.id   AF-A0AAU6WUD2-F1
#
_cell.length_a   1.000
_cell.length_b   1.000
_cell.length_c   1.000
_cell.angle_alpha   90.00
_cell.angle_beta   90.00
_cell.angle_gamma   90.00
#
_symmetry.space_group_name_H-M   'P 1'
#
loop_
_entity.id
_entity.type
_entity.pdbx_description
1 polymer ?
#
loop_
_entity_poly.entity_id
_entity_poly.type
_entity_poly.pdbx_seq_one_letter_code
_entity_poly.pdbx_strand_id
1 'polypeptide(L)'
;MSKEALAKMLHINHNTAQKWRTKYCNEGIEGLLSDGRIGFKPSIISEELHQAIEKRLHSPKDAFTSYIDLIEWITENYMPSGINYQTINSYVKRNFGAKIKVARKSHIKKDEEAVDSFKKTSI
;
A
#
# COMPACT_ATOMS: atom_id res chain seq x y z
N MET A 1 24.10 -20.36 39.42
CA MET A 1 24.01 -20.84 38.03
C MET A 1 24.60 -19.80 37.10
N SER A 2 25.62 -20.14 36.32
CA SER A 2 26.18 -19.21 35.32
C SER A 2 25.24 -19.07 34.12
N LYS A 3 25.32 -17.94 33.40
CA LYS A 3 24.53 -17.70 32.18
C LYS A 3 24.74 -18.79 31.11
N GLU A 4 25.95 -19.34 31.05
CA GLU A 4 26.32 -20.40 30.10
C GLU A 4 25.74 -21.76 30.47
N ALA A 5 25.72 -22.10 31.76
CA ALA A 5 25.14 -23.36 32.24
C ALA A 5 23.63 -23.41 31.96
N LEU A 6 22.92 -22.30 32.22
CA LEU A 6 21.49 -22.17 31.93
C LEU A 6 21.20 -22.25 30.42
N ALA A 7 22.01 -21.58 29.61
CA ALA A 7 21.89 -21.59 28.15
C ALA A 7 22.10 -22.99 27.55
N LYS A 8 23.10 -23.73 28.05
CA LYS A 8 23.36 -25.13 27.63
C LYS A 8 22.19 -26.04 27.98
N MET A 9 21.61 -25.90 29.17
CA MET A 9 20.47 -26.71 29.61
C MET A 9 19.20 -26.44 28.79
N LEU A 10 18.97 -25.18 28.41
CA LEU A 10 17.80 -24.74 27.66
C LEU A 10 17.99 -24.78 26.13
N HIS A 11 19.17 -25.16 25.65
CA HIS A 11 19.56 -25.13 24.22
C HIS A 11 19.29 -23.77 23.53
N ILE A 12 19.47 -22.67 24.26
CA ILE A 12 19.31 -21.31 23.75
C ILE A 12 20.65 -20.57 23.76
N ASN A 13 20.74 -19.50 22.96
CA ASN A 13 21.90 -18.62 23.02
C ASN A 13 21.97 -17.94 24.42
N HIS A 14 23.16 -17.90 25.02
CA HIS A 14 23.38 -17.26 26.33
C HIS A 14 22.95 -15.79 26.35
N ASN A 15 23.08 -15.08 25.23
CA ASN A 15 22.62 -13.69 25.11
C ASN A 15 21.09 -13.59 25.15
N THR A 16 20.36 -14.57 24.61
CA THR A 16 18.90 -14.62 24.69
C THR A 16 18.44 -14.87 26.12
N ALA A 17 19.06 -15.81 26.82
CA ALA A 17 18.80 -16.08 28.23
C ALA A 17 19.04 -14.84 29.10
N GLN A 18 20.15 -14.11 28.85
CA GLN A 18 20.46 -12.85 29.51
C GLN A 18 19.40 -11.79 29.22
N LYS A 19 18.97 -11.62 27.97
CA LYS A 19 17.94 -10.65 27.57
C LYS A 19 16.61 -10.90 28.27
N TRP A 20 16.13 -12.15 28.29
CA TRP A 20 14.88 -12.50 28.97
C TRP A 20 14.97 -12.28 30.47
N ARG A 21 16.10 -12.63 31.09
CA ARG A 21 16.33 -12.38 32.53
C ARG A 21 16.32 -10.89 32.85
N THR A 22 17.03 -10.06 32.07
CA THR A 22 17.04 -8.61 32.27
C THR A 22 15.65 -8.01 32.06
N LYS A 23 14.93 -8.42 31.01
CA LYS A 23 13.55 -7.96 30.75
C LYS A 23 12.62 -8.30 31.91
N TYR A 24 12.69 -9.53 32.40
CA TYR A 24 11.91 -9.98 33.57
C TYR A 24 12.28 -9.22 34.85
N CYS A 25 13.57 -8.97 35.11
CA CYS A 25 14.01 -8.21 36.27
C CYS A 25 13.52 -6.75 36.27
N ASN A 26 13.38 -6.13 35.09
CA ASN A 26 13.00 -4.73 34.96
C ASN A 26 11.48 -4.53 34.88
N GLU A 27 10.77 -5.38 34.14
CA GLU A 27 9.37 -5.19 33.75
C GLU A 27 8.44 -6.28 34.30
N GLY A 28 9.00 -7.27 35.02
CA GLY A 28 8.26 -8.41 35.53
C GLY A 28 7.78 -9.37 34.44
N ILE A 29 6.77 -10.18 34.78
CA ILE A 29 6.20 -11.16 33.86
C ILE A 29 5.41 -10.51 32.72
N GLU A 30 4.75 -9.39 33.00
CA GLU A 30 4.00 -8.59 32.02
C GLU A 30 4.92 -8.10 30.88
N GLY A 31 6.10 -7.58 31.23
CA GLY A 31 7.10 -7.20 30.26
C GLY A 31 7.60 -8.39 29.44
N LEU A 32 7.81 -9.55 30.05
CA LEU A 32 8.25 -10.74 29.32
C LEU A 32 7.19 -11.23 28.31
N LEU A 33 5.90 -11.09 28.64
CA LEU A 33 4.77 -11.44 27.77
C LEU A 33 4.46 -10.39 26.70
N SER A 34 4.97 -9.16 26.85
CA SER A 34 4.79 -8.11 25.83
C SER A 34 5.52 -8.43 24.53
N ASP A 35 4.77 -8.48 23.44
CA ASP A 35 5.30 -8.62 22.09
C ASP A 35 5.86 -7.26 21.66
N GLY A 36 7.18 -7.11 21.71
CA GLY A 36 7.88 -5.84 21.40
C GLY A 36 7.87 -5.47 19.91
N ARG A 37 6.85 -5.90 19.15
CA ARG A 37 6.70 -5.59 17.74
C ARG A 37 6.25 -4.15 17.60
N ILE A 38 7.12 -3.32 17.05
CA ILE A 38 6.87 -1.90 16.76
C ILE A 38 6.10 -1.79 15.44
N GLY A 39 4.87 -2.34 15.41
CA GLY A 39 3.92 -2.23 14.30
C GLY A 39 4.50 -2.41 12.88
N PHE A 40 3.89 -1.73 11.91
CA PHE A 40 4.37 -1.65 10.54
C PHE A 40 4.80 -0.22 10.22
N LYS A 41 5.79 -0.08 9.33
CA LYS A 41 6.17 1.23 8.79
C LYS A 41 4.95 1.84 8.08
N PRO A 42 4.61 3.12 8.35
CA PRO A 42 3.47 3.76 7.71
C PRO A 42 3.65 3.82 6.18
N SER A 43 2.52 3.80 5.47
CA SER A 43 2.49 3.92 4.02
C SER A 43 3.12 5.24 3.56
N ILE A 44 3.87 5.19 2.47
CA ILE A 44 4.41 6.41 1.81
C ILE A 44 3.27 7.21 1.17
N ILE A 45 2.17 6.54 0.80
CA ILE A 45 1.01 7.15 0.17
C ILE A 45 0.07 7.64 1.26
N SER A 46 -0.18 8.94 1.29
CA SER A 46 -1.11 9.61 2.20
C SER A 46 -2.57 9.31 1.83
N GLU A 47 -3.46 9.47 2.82
CA GLU A 47 -4.91 9.32 2.63
C GLU A 47 -5.45 10.30 1.59
N GLU A 48 -4.92 11.53 1.57
CA GLU A 48 -5.29 12.56 0.59
C GLU A 48 -4.95 12.13 -0.84
N LEU A 49 -3.76 11.56 -1.03
CA LEU A 49 -3.32 11.04 -2.32
C LEU A 49 -4.19 9.86 -2.76
N HIS A 50 -4.56 8.98 -1.84
CA HIS A 50 -5.48 7.87 -2.12
C HIS A 50 -6.82 8.39 -2.67
N GLN A 51 -7.46 9.32 -1.97
CA GLN A 51 -8.75 9.89 -2.38
C GLN A 51 -8.66 10.63 -3.72
N ALA A 52 -7.55 11.31 -3.99
CA ALA A 52 -7.35 12.03 -5.24
C ALA A 52 -7.21 11.07 -6.44
N ILE A 53 -6.50 9.96 -6.25
CA ILE A 53 -6.38 8.89 -7.25
C ILE A 53 -7.75 8.24 -7.50
N GLU A 54 -8.52 7.96 -6.44
CA GLU A 54 -9.86 7.38 -6.53
C GLU A 54 -10.81 8.25 -7.34
N LYS A 55 -10.94 9.54 -6.98
CA LYS A 55 -11.81 10.50 -7.69
C LYS A 55 -11.49 10.59 -9.17
N ARG A 56 -10.20 10.54 -9.50
CA ARG A 56 -9.74 10.67 -10.89
C ARG A 56 -9.92 9.39 -11.70
N LEU A 57 -9.75 8.22 -11.08
CA LEU A 57 -10.08 6.93 -11.69
C LEU A 57 -11.57 6.79 -12.01
N HIS A 58 -12.45 7.35 -11.18
CA HIS A 58 -13.89 7.34 -11.41
C HIS A 58 -14.37 8.39 -12.42
N SER A 59 -13.52 9.36 -12.79
CA SER A 59 -13.87 10.44 -13.71
C SER A 59 -13.56 10.05 -15.17
N PRO A 60 -14.56 9.93 -16.06
CA PRO A 60 -14.34 9.49 -17.45
C PRO A 60 -13.55 10.49 -18.32
N LYS A 61 -13.44 11.76 -17.89
CA LYS A 61 -12.72 12.81 -18.62
C LYS A 61 -11.23 12.90 -18.28
N ASP A 62 -10.87 12.53 -17.05
CA ASP A 62 -9.53 12.74 -16.49
C ASP A 62 -8.80 11.43 -16.16
N ALA A 63 -9.29 10.31 -16.71
CA ALA A 63 -8.70 9.00 -16.49
C ALA A 63 -7.26 8.92 -17.00
N PHE A 64 -6.39 8.28 -16.23
CA PHE A 64 -4.99 8.06 -16.61
C PHE A 64 -4.89 7.13 -17.83
N THR A 65 -4.08 7.50 -18.82
CA THR A 65 -3.85 6.66 -20.00
C THR A 65 -2.89 5.52 -19.68
N SER A 66 -1.88 5.80 -18.84
CA SER A 66 -0.86 4.85 -18.45
C SER A 66 -0.46 4.99 -16.97
N TYR A 67 0.25 3.99 -16.45
CA TYR A 67 0.87 4.09 -15.12
C TYR A 67 1.99 5.14 -15.06
N ILE A 68 2.59 5.50 -16.19
CA ILE A 68 3.62 6.54 -16.25
C ILE A 68 2.96 7.89 -16.03
N ASP A 69 1.84 8.17 -16.71
CA ASP A 69 1.05 9.40 -16.55
C ASP A 69 0.59 9.57 -15.09
N LEU A 70 0.21 8.46 -14.44
CA LEU A 70 -0.15 8.48 -13.03
C LEU A 70 1.04 8.92 -12.17
N ILE A 71 2.22 8.36 -12.40
CA ILE A 71 3.41 8.69 -11.61
C ILE A 71 3.84 10.14 -11.85
N GLU A 72 3.81 10.61 -13.09
CA GLU A 72 4.10 12.00 -13.44
C GLU A 72 3.13 12.93 -12.72
N TRP A 73 1.83 12.67 -12.79
CA TRP A 73 0.83 13.46 -12.10
C TRP A 73 1.01 13.47 -10.57
N ILE A 74 1.29 12.32 -9.95
CA ILE A 74 1.56 12.26 -8.51
C ILE A 74 2.82 13.05 -8.16
N THR A 75 3.84 12.98 -9.00
CA THR A 75 5.11 13.69 -8.79
C THR A 75 4.90 15.20 -8.87
N GLU A 76 4.09 15.67 -9.81
CA GLU A 76 3.77 17.09 -9.99
C GLU A 76 2.89 17.67 -8.87
N ASN A 77 1.93 16.88 -8.36
CA ASN A 77 0.88 17.42 -7.49
C ASN A 77 1.08 17.11 -6.00
N TYR A 78 1.73 16.00 -5.65
CA TYR A 78 1.79 15.50 -4.28
C TYR A 78 3.20 15.21 -3.79
N MET A 79 4.05 14.59 -4.62
CA MET A 79 5.38 14.10 -4.20
C MET A 79 6.47 14.45 -5.20
N PRO A 80 6.99 15.70 -5.18
CA PRO A 80 8.06 16.14 -6.08
C PRO A 80 9.39 15.41 -5.87
N SER A 81 9.56 14.70 -4.75
CA SER A 81 10.70 13.82 -4.51
C SER A 81 10.73 12.56 -5.38
N GLY A 82 9.66 12.31 -6.14
CA GLY A 82 9.49 11.12 -6.97
C GLY A 82 9.07 9.89 -6.16
N ILE A 83 8.37 8.96 -6.83
CA ILE A 83 7.94 7.69 -6.24
C ILE A 83 8.34 6.54 -7.17
N ASN A 84 8.75 5.43 -6.56
CA ASN A 84 9.04 4.22 -7.31
C ASN A 84 7.80 3.69 -8.04
N TYR A 85 7.95 3.41 -9.33
CA TYR A 85 6.90 2.84 -10.20
C TYR A 85 6.25 1.59 -9.60
N GLN A 86 7.05 0.67 -9.08
CA GLN A 86 6.58 -0.60 -8.53
C GLN A 86 5.68 -0.39 -7.31
N THR A 87 6.00 0.62 -6.49
CA THR A 87 5.21 0.99 -5.31
C THR A 87 3.83 1.49 -5.72
N ILE A 88 3.76 2.46 -6.65
CA ILE A 88 2.48 2.99 -7.14
C ILE A 88 1.66 1.90 -7.83
N ASN A 89 2.28 1.15 -8.74
CA ASN A 89 1.60 0.09 -9.48
C ASN A 89 1.04 -0.99 -8.54
N SER A 90 1.83 -1.44 -7.57
CA SER A 90 1.38 -2.43 -6.58
C SER A 90 0.28 -1.88 -5.67
N TYR A 91 0.40 -0.61 -5.25
CA TYR A 91 -0.60 0.04 -4.41
C TYR A 91 -1.94 0.18 -5.15
N VAL A 92 -1.91 0.67 -6.39
CA VAL A 92 -3.11 0.89 -7.20
C VAL A 92 -3.83 -0.42 -7.48
N LYS A 93 -3.09 -1.48 -7.80
CA LYS A 93 -3.66 -2.82 -7.99
C LYS A 93 -4.30 -3.39 -6.72
N ARG A 94 -3.67 -3.20 -5.56
CA ARG A 94 -4.14 -3.72 -4.27
C ARG A 94 -5.39 -2.98 -3.79
N ASN A 95 -5.39 -1.66 -3.88
CA ASN A 95 -6.42 -0.83 -3.25
C ASN A 95 -7.61 -0.55 -4.17
N PHE A 96 -7.36 -0.27 -5.45
CA PHE A 96 -8.43 0.09 -6.39
C PHE A 96 -8.86 -1.09 -7.26
N GLY A 97 -8.25 -2.28 -7.08
CA GLY A 97 -8.49 -3.44 -7.93
C GLY A 97 -8.20 -3.17 -9.42
N ALA A 98 -7.48 -2.09 -9.71
CA ALA A 98 -7.40 -1.54 -11.04
C ALA A 98 -6.56 -2.47 -11.93
N LYS A 99 -7.23 -3.23 -12.78
CA LYS A 99 -6.73 -3.43 -14.13
C LYS A 99 -6.94 -2.10 -14.81
N ILE A 100 -5.89 -1.31 -15.03
CA ILE A 100 -5.95 -0.19 -15.98
C ILE A 100 -6.22 -0.82 -17.36
N LYS A 101 -7.49 -1.16 -17.59
CA LYS A 101 -8.03 -1.69 -18.82
C LYS A 101 -8.46 -0.43 -19.54
N VAL A 102 -7.55 0.09 -20.34
CA VAL A 102 -7.75 1.32 -21.10
C VAL A 102 -9.02 1.14 -21.94
N ALA A 103 -10.13 1.76 -21.51
CA ALA A 103 -11.27 1.95 -22.39
C ALA A 103 -10.77 2.84 -23.54
N ARG A 104 -11.15 2.52 -24.79
CA ARG A 104 -10.78 3.40 -25.91
C ARG A 104 -11.33 4.79 -25.61
N LYS A 105 -10.45 5.79 -25.64
CA LYS A 105 -10.81 7.21 -25.50
C LYS A 105 -12.03 7.49 -26.38
N SER A 106 -13.17 7.76 -25.76
CA SER A 106 -14.32 8.30 -26.48
C SER A 106 -14.03 9.74 -26.84
N HIS A 107 -14.41 10.14 -28.05
CA HIS A 107 -14.24 11.52 -28.48
C HIS A 107 -15.02 12.47 -27.57
N ILE A 108 -14.45 13.63 -27.21
CA ILE A 108 -15.04 14.58 -26.25
C ILE A 108 -16.39 15.14 -26.69
N LYS A 109 -16.64 15.19 -28.01
CA LYS A 109 -17.94 15.58 -28.60
C LYS A 109 -18.85 14.41 -28.92
N LYS A 110 -18.61 13.23 -28.33
CA LYS A 110 -19.46 12.08 -28.59
C LYS A 110 -20.80 12.32 -27.92
N ASP A 111 -21.85 12.38 -28.73
CA ASP A 111 -23.22 12.58 -28.29
C ASP A 111 -23.75 11.28 -27.68
N GLU A 112 -24.21 11.35 -26.43
CA GLU A 112 -24.72 10.19 -25.69
C GLU A 112 -26.08 9.73 -26.25
N GLU A 113 -26.91 10.67 -26.72
CA GLU A 113 -28.23 10.36 -27.30
C GLU A 113 -28.10 9.61 -28.63
N ALA A 114 -27.13 10.01 -29.46
CA ALA A 114 -26.84 9.32 -30.72
C ALA A 114 -26.34 7.90 -30.48
N VAL A 115 -25.49 7.68 -29.46
CA VAL A 115 -24.96 6.35 -29.14
C VAL A 115 -26.05 5.38 -28.70
N ASP A 116 -27.06 5.84 -27.99
CA ASP A 116 -28.15 4.98 -27.52
C ASP A 116 -29.13 4.60 -28.65
N SER A 117 -29.27 5.44 -29.68
CA SER A 117 -30.01 5.07 -30.90
C SER A 117 -29.35 3.93 -31.68
N PHE A 118 -28.02 3.85 -31.70
CA PHE A 118 -27.29 2.77 -32.38
C PHE A 118 -27.33 1.42 -31.64
N LYS A 119 -27.66 1.40 -30.34
CA LYS A 119 -27.66 0.16 -29.55
C LYS A 119 -28.95 -0.67 -29.68
N LYS A 120 -29.96 -0.20 -30.44
CA LYS A 120 -31.26 -0.88 -30.58
C LYS A 120 -31.71 -1.01 -32.03
N THR A 121 -31.14 -1.98 -32.75
CA THR A 121 -31.81 -2.71 -33.84
C THR A 121 -31.19 -4.10 -33.99
N SER A 122 -31.56 -5.02 -33.12
CA SER A 122 -31.50 -6.45 -33.43
C SER A 122 -32.92 -6.96 -33.31
N ILE A 123 -33.51 -7.24 -34.48
CA ILE A 123 -34.71 -8.05 -34.64
C ILE A 123 -34.39 -9.48 -34.21
#